data_AF-A4FCW9-F1
#
_entry.id   AF-A4FCW9-F1
#
_cell.length_a   1.000
_cell.length_b   1.000
_cell.length_c   1.000
_cell.angle_alpha   90.00
_cell.angle_beta   90.00
_cell.angle_gamma   90.00
#
_symmetry.space_group_name_H-M   'P 1'
#
loop_
_entity.id
_entity.type
_entity.pdbx_description
1 polymer ?
#
loop_
_entity_poly.entity_id
_entity_poly.type
_entity_poly.pdbx_seq_one_letter_code
_entity_poly.pdbx_strand_id
1 'polypeptide(L)'
;MAGKPTTSSNSRNVASEIAYLARALKAPSLAAAVERLAERARAEDWSHEEFLAACLQREVAARESHGGEGRIRTARFPSRKSLEEFDFDHQRSLKRDTITHLGTLDFIAGKDNVVFLGPPGTGKTHLSIGLGIRACQAGHRVSFATAAEWVARLAEASHAGRLQQELVKLGRIPLLIIDEVGYIPFEAEAANLFFQLVSSRYERASLIVTSNKPFGRWGEVFGDDVVAAAMIDRLVHHAEVISLKGDSYRLKDRQDLGRVPAATNTND
;
A
#
# COMPACT_ATOMS: atom_id res chain seq x y z
N MET A 1 37.04 -66.52 12.87
CA MET A 1 35.69 -65.93 12.70
C MET A 1 35.83 -64.42 12.71
N ALA A 2 35.53 -63.78 11.58
CA ALA A 2 35.74 -62.35 11.37
C ALA A 2 34.68 -61.51 12.10
N GLY A 3 35.13 -60.52 12.88
CA GLY A 3 34.26 -59.50 13.45
C GLY A 3 33.77 -58.54 12.37
N LYS A 4 32.45 -58.37 12.27
CA LYS A 4 31.83 -57.33 11.44
C LYS A 4 32.13 -55.94 12.03
N PRO A 5 32.52 -54.94 11.24
CA PRO A 5 32.60 -53.57 11.70
C PRO A 5 31.18 -52.99 11.74
N THR A 6 30.71 -52.64 12.93
CA THR A 6 29.51 -51.85 13.17
C THR A 6 29.83 -50.37 12.96
N THR A 7 29.70 -49.89 11.73
CA THR A 7 29.73 -48.45 11.41
C THR A 7 28.38 -48.02 10.86
N SER A 8 27.41 -47.77 11.74
CA SER A 8 26.17 -47.04 11.39
C SER A 8 25.40 -46.59 12.65
N SER A 9 25.96 -45.68 13.44
CA SER A 9 25.16 -45.06 14.52
C SER A 9 25.52 -43.60 14.85
N ASN A 10 26.42 -42.97 14.09
CA ASN A 10 26.89 -41.61 14.38
C ASN A 10 26.44 -40.55 13.37
N SER A 11 25.64 -40.90 12.38
CA SER A 11 24.67 -39.98 11.79
C SER A 11 23.58 -39.71 12.84
N ARG A 12 23.97 -39.10 13.98
CA ARG A 12 23.05 -38.30 14.77
C ARG A 12 22.27 -37.48 13.77
N ASN A 13 20.96 -37.48 13.92
CA ASN A 13 20.02 -37.12 12.88
C ASN A 13 20.11 -35.62 12.54
N VAL A 14 21.19 -35.20 11.88
CA VAL A 14 21.53 -33.81 11.56
C VAL A 14 20.41 -33.19 10.74
N ALA A 15 19.78 -33.98 9.86
CA ALA A 15 18.58 -33.56 9.14
C ALA A 15 17.41 -33.21 10.09
N SER A 16 17.13 -34.05 11.09
CA SER A 16 16.08 -33.74 12.08
C SER A 16 16.48 -32.61 13.04
N GLU A 17 17.77 -32.47 13.34
CA GLU A 17 18.28 -31.34 14.12
C GLU A 17 18.13 -30.03 13.35
N ILE A 18 18.51 -30.00 12.07
CA ILE A 18 18.28 -28.87 11.17
C ILE A 18 16.79 -28.56 11.07
N ALA A 19 15.93 -29.57 10.90
CA ALA A 19 14.48 -29.37 10.84
C ALA A 19 13.91 -28.78 12.15
N TYR A 20 14.38 -29.26 13.30
CA TYR A 20 14.02 -28.72 14.62
C TYR A 20 14.49 -27.27 14.79
N LEU A 21 15.77 -26.99 14.52
CA LEU A 21 16.36 -25.66 14.65
C LEU A 21 15.70 -24.67 13.70
N ALA A 22 15.45 -25.06 12.44
CA ALA A 22 14.73 -24.23 11.48
C ALA A 22 13.31 -23.91 11.96
N ARG A 23 12.60 -24.88 12.58
CA ARG A 23 11.28 -24.62 13.17
C ARG A 23 11.36 -23.66 14.36
N ALA A 24 12.33 -23.84 15.26
CA ALA A 24 12.54 -22.97 16.42
C ALA A 24 12.85 -21.53 16.00
N LEU A 25 13.65 -21.35 14.94
CA LEU A 25 13.98 -20.06 14.34
C LEU A 25 12.89 -19.50 13.40
N LYS A 26 11.76 -20.21 13.26
CA LYS A 26 10.67 -19.88 12.33
C LYS A 26 11.16 -19.70 10.89
N ALA A 27 12.03 -20.59 10.42
CA ALA A 27 12.68 -20.59 9.11
C ALA A 27 12.17 -21.70 8.17
N PRO A 28 10.88 -21.72 7.80
CA PRO A 28 10.28 -22.81 7.04
C PRO A 28 10.80 -22.92 5.60
N SER A 29 11.23 -21.82 4.97
CA SER A 29 11.73 -21.84 3.60
C SER A 29 13.14 -22.41 3.51
N LEU A 30 13.98 -22.13 4.52
CA LEU A 30 15.24 -22.83 4.71
C LEU A 30 15.00 -24.33 4.92
N ALA A 31 14.10 -24.69 5.86
CA ALA A 31 13.80 -26.10 6.14
C ALA A 31 13.39 -26.89 4.89
N ALA A 32 12.61 -26.28 4.00
CA ALA A 32 12.16 -26.91 2.76
C ALA A 32 13.20 -26.91 1.61
N ALA A 33 14.29 -26.16 1.74
CA ALA A 33 15.31 -25.99 0.71
C ALA A 33 16.67 -26.58 1.06
N VAL A 34 16.95 -26.83 2.33
CA VAL A 34 18.29 -27.20 2.84
C VAL A 34 18.86 -28.46 2.18
N GLU A 35 18.05 -29.48 1.91
CA GLU A 35 18.51 -30.70 1.24
C GLU A 35 18.98 -30.42 -0.19
N ARG A 36 18.15 -29.72 -0.98
CA ARG A 36 18.50 -29.32 -2.36
C ARG A 36 19.71 -28.38 -2.40
N LEU A 37 19.81 -27.46 -1.44
CA LEU A 37 20.98 -26.57 -1.34
C LEU A 37 22.25 -27.33 -0.95
N ALA A 38 22.15 -28.35 -0.10
CA ALA A 38 23.29 -29.17 0.28
C ALA A 38 23.77 -30.06 -0.88
N GLU A 39 22.85 -30.59 -1.69
CA GLU A 39 23.19 -31.30 -2.93
C GLU A 39 23.92 -30.39 -3.92
N ARG A 40 23.38 -29.19 -4.13
CA ARG A 40 24.01 -28.20 -5.00
C ARG A 40 25.38 -27.77 -4.51
N ALA A 41 25.53 -27.52 -3.21
CA ALA A 41 26.81 -27.16 -2.60
C ALA A 41 27.88 -28.24 -2.84
N ARG A 42 27.51 -29.53 -2.78
CA ARG A 42 28.41 -30.64 -3.09
C ARG A 42 28.76 -30.73 -4.59
N ALA A 43 27.80 -30.42 -5.47
CA ALA A 43 28.01 -30.50 -6.91
C ALA A 43 28.85 -29.32 -7.45
N GLU A 44 28.78 -28.16 -6.80
CA GLU A 44 29.46 -26.92 -7.20
C GLU A 44 30.67 -26.58 -6.29
N ASP A 45 31.12 -27.50 -5.44
CA ASP A 45 32.25 -27.33 -4.51
C ASP A 45 32.19 -26.06 -3.64
N TRP A 46 31.00 -25.73 -3.12
CA TRP A 46 30.82 -24.57 -2.25
C TRP A 46 31.53 -24.75 -0.90
N SER A 47 32.08 -23.66 -0.38
CA SER A 47 32.52 -23.53 1.02
C SER A 47 31.34 -23.64 2.00
N HIS A 48 31.64 -23.88 3.28
CA HIS A 48 30.63 -23.94 4.33
C HIS A 48 29.90 -22.59 4.49
N GLU A 49 30.64 -21.49 4.32
CA GLU A 49 30.15 -20.11 4.35
C GLU A 49 29.18 -19.84 3.21
N GLU A 50 29.49 -20.28 1.97
CA GLU A 50 28.60 -20.13 0.81
C GLU A 50 27.31 -20.92 0.96
N PHE A 51 27.39 -22.16 1.45
CA PHE A 51 26.22 -22.97 1.75
C PHE A 51 25.32 -22.33 2.83
N LEU A 52 25.92 -21.85 3.92
CA LEU A 52 25.18 -21.17 5.00
C LEU A 52 24.54 -19.88 4.48
N ALA A 53 25.27 -19.09 3.70
CA ALA A 53 24.75 -17.87 3.09
C ALA A 53 23.56 -18.16 2.19
N ALA A 54 23.63 -19.17 1.31
CA ALA A 54 22.53 -19.56 0.43
C ALA A 54 21.28 -20.02 1.22
N CYS A 55 21.48 -20.78 2.31
CA CYS A 55 20.40 -21.20 3.20
C CYS A 55 19.69 -20.00 3.85
N LEU A 56 20.46 -19.06 4.39
CA LEU A 56 19.92 -17.86 5.05
C LEU A 56 19.26 -16.92 4.03
N GLN A 57 19.88 -16.69 2.88
CA GLN A 57 19.32 -15.87 1.79
C GLN A 57 17.96 -16.40 1.35
N ARG A 58 17.79 -17.73 1.24
CA ARG A 58 16.50 -18.34 0.90
C ARG A 58 15.40 -17.99 1.90
N GLU A 59 15.71 -18.01 3.19
CA GLU A 59 14.75 -17.65 4.23
C GLU A 59 14.47 -16.15 4.25
N VAL A 60 15.49 -15.30 4.11
CA VAL A 60 15.33 -13.84 4.05
C VAL A 60 14.44 -13.46 2.86
N ALA A 61 14.76 -13.94 1.66
CA ALA A 61 13.98 -13.68 0.46
C ALA A 61 12.51 -14.16 0.61
N ALA A 62 12.31 -15.31 1.25
CA ALA A 62 10.96 -15.79 1.55
C ALA A 62 10.26 -14.87 2.55
N ARG A 63 10.89 -14.43 3.64
CA ARG A 63 10.29 -13.53 4.63
C ARG A 63 9.94 -12.17 4.06
N GLU A 64 10.79 -11.61 3.21
CA GLU A 64 10.52 -10.35 2.52
C GLU A 64 9.29 -10.49 1.60
N SER A 65 9.27 -11.56 0.79
CA SER A 65 8.16 -11.87 -0.11
C SER A 65 6.84 -12.13 0.64
N HIS A 66 6.83 -13.03 1.63
CA HIS A 66 5.65 -13.38 2.42
C HIS A 66 5.19 -12.20 3.29
N GLY A 67 6.14 -11.45 3.85
CA GLY A 67 5.86 -10.26 4.64
C GLY A 67 5.17 -9.19 3.79
N GLY A 68 5.59 -9.04 2.53
CA GLY A 68 4.95 -8.12 1.58
C GLY A 68 3.54 -8.56 1.21
N GLU A 69 3.36 -9.81 0.78
CA GLU A 69 2.03 -10.36 0.43
C GLU A 69 1.06 -10.34 1.62
N GLY A 70 1.54 -10.61 2.83
CA GLY A 70 0.77 -10.48 4.05
C GLY A 70 0.27 -9.05 4.27
N ARG A 71 1.16 -8.06 4.09
CA ARG A 71 0.80 -6.63 4.22
C ARG A 71 -0.16 -6.17 3.12
N ILE A 72 0.00 -6.65 1.88
CA ILE A 72 -0.96 -6.40 0.78
C ILE A 72 -2.35 -6.93 1.15
N ARG A 73 -2.44 -8.14 1.70
CA ARG A 73 -3.73 -8.74 2.11
C ARG A 73 -4.38 -7.98 3.27
N THR A 74 -3.60 -7.53 4.24
CA THR A 74 -4.07 -6.74 5.38
C THR A 74 -4.49 -5.33 4.96
N ALA A 75 -3.88 -4.76 3.92
CA ALA A 75 -4.20 -3.42 3.44
C ALA A 75 -5.58 -3.30 2.78
N ARG A 76 -6.21 -4.41 2.38
CA ARG A 76 -7.59 -4.47 1.82
C ARG A 76 -7.77 -3.66 0.53
N PHE A 77 -6.78 -3.67 -0.37
CA PHE A 77 -6.95 -3.09 -1.70
C PHE A 77 -8.10 -3.77 -2.47
N PRO A 78 -8.92 -3.02 -3.22
CA PRO A 78 -10.05 -3.58 -3.97
C PRO A 78 -9.60 -4.38 -5.20
N SER A 79 -8.39 -4.12 -5.69
CA SER A 79 -7.75 -4.88 -6.76
C SER A 79 -6.22 -4.79 -6.63
N ARG A 80 -5.51 -5.68 -7.32
CA ARG A 80 -4.05 -5.56 -7.48
C ARG A 80 -3.76 -4.71 -8.71
N LYS A 81 -2.97 -3.65 -8.54
CA LYS A 81 -2.50 -2.75 -9.59
C LYS A 81 -1.04 -2.44 -9.34
N SER A 82 -0.20 -2.58 -10.36
CA SER A 82 1.21 -2.18 -10.28
C SER A 82 1.44 -0.84 -10.96
N LEU A 83 2.53 -0.15 -10.62
CA LEU A 83 2.89 1.10 -11.31
C LEU A 83 3.43 0.82 -12.72
N GLU A 84 3.93 -0.40 -12.95
CA GLU A 84 4.41 -0.92 -14.22
C GLU A 84 3.26 -1.15 -15.20
N GLU A 85 2.07 -1.52 -14.71
CA GLU A 85 0.84 -1.68 -15.50
C GLU A 85 0.18 -0.35 -15.90
N PHE A 86 0.69 0.79 -15.41
CA PHE A 86 0.08 2.09 -15.69
C PHE A 86 0.40 2.57 -17.11
N ASP A 87 -0.64 2.80 -17.92
CA ASP A 87 -0.51 3.31 -19.29
C ASP A 87 -0.28 4.84 -19.30
N PHE A 88 0.99 5.23 -19.32
CA PHE A 88 1.41 6.63 -19.42
C PHE A 88 1.13 7.25 -20.80
N ASP A 89 0.94 6.44 -21.85
CA ASP A 89 0.66 6.95 -23.20
C ASP A 89 -0.79 7.46 -23.30
N HIS A 90 -1.70 6.81 -22.55
CA HIS A 90 -3.07 7.29 -22.35
C HIS A 90 -3.12 8.50 -21.40
N GLN A 91 -2.36 8.47 -20.30
CA GLN A 91 -2.34 9.54 -19.30
C GLN A 91 -1.21 10.55 -19.53
N ARG A 92 -1.25 11.28 -20.64
CA ARG A 92 -0.20 12.21 -21.06
C ARG A 92 0.00 13.42 -20.15
N SER A 93 -0.97 13.74 -19.28
CA SER A 93 -0.83 14.86 -18.35
C SER A 93 0.11 14.56 -17.18
N LEU A 94 0.46 13.28 -16.98
CA LEU A 94 1.30 12.82 -15.89
C LEU A 94 2.73 12.55 -16.36
N LYS A 95 3.71 13.16 -15.70
CA LYS A 95 5.12 12.88 -15.95
C LYS A 95 5.51 11.55 -15.30
N ARG A 96 6.14 10.66 -16.07
CA ARG A 96 6.63 9.36 -15.57
C ARG A 96 7.60 9.53 -14.41
N ASP A 97 8.49 10.52 -14.47
CA ASP A 97 9.51 10.78 -13.45
C ASP A 97 8.89 11.06 -12.08
N THR A 98 7.76 11.78 -12.03
CA THR A 98 7.03 12.04 -10.78
C THR A 98 6.55 10.75 -10.12
N ILE A 99 6.01 9.81 -10.92
CA ILE A 99 5.54 8.51 -10.39
C ILE A 99 6.72 7.61 -10.02
N THR A 100 7.80 7.65 -10.78
CA THR A 100 9.05 6.95 -10.44
C THR A 100 9.59 7.45 -9.11
N HIS A 101 9.64 8.77 -8.90
CA HIS A 101 10.08 9.39 -7.65
C HIS A 101 9.17 9.00 -6.48
N LEU A 102 7.84 9.12 -6.61
CA LEU A 102 6.91 8.63 -5.58
C LEU A 102 7.08 7.13 -5.30
N GLY A 103 7.48 6.37 -6.32
CA GLY A 103 7.81 4.96 -6.23
C GLY A 103 8.99 4.63 -5.32
N THR A 104 9.85 5.59 -5.00
CA THR A 104 10.94 5.41 -4.01
C THR A 104 10.43 5.40 -2.57
N LEU A 105 9.21 5.91 -2.35
CA LEU A 105 8.52 5.99 -1.06
C LEU A 105 9.16 6.95 -0.04
N ASP A 106 10.05 7.84 -0.47
CA ASP A 106 10.67 8.86 0.39
C ASP A 106 9.63 9.71 1.13
N PHE A 107 8.49 9.98 0.50
CA PHE A 107 7.36 10.70 1.11
C PHE A 107 6.82 10.02 2.39
N ILE A 108 6.92 8.68 2.50
CA ILE A 108 6.50 7.95 3.71
C ILE A 108 7.47 8.21 4.86
N ALA A 109 8.77 8.28 4.56
CA ALA A 109 9.80 8.61 5.55
C ALA A 109 9.73 10.09 5.97
N GLY A 110 9.49 10.98 5.00
CA GLY A 110 9.26 12.42 5.22
C GLY A 110 7.95 12.74 5.92
N LYS A 111 7.00 11.78 5.93
CA LYS A 111 5.61 11.95 6.40
C LYS A 111 4.81 12.96 5.57
N ASP A 112 5.22 13.12 4.32
CA ASP A 112 4.51 13.92 3.33
C ASP A 112 3.29 13.14 2.82
N ASN A 113 2.28 13.86 2.36
CA ASN A 113 1.10 13.30 1.75
C ASN A 113 1.24 13.26 0.22
N VAL A 114 0.40 12.47 -0.44
CA VAL A 114 0.24 12.51 -1.89
C VAL A 114 -1.23 12.70 -2.19
N VAL A 115 -1.57 13.67 -3.04
CA VAL A 115 -2.96 13.94 -3.40
C VAL A 115 -3.14 13.83 -4.90
N PHE A 116 -3.96 12.88 -5.34
CA PHE A 116 -4.35 12.71 -6.74
C PHE A 116 -5.71 13.39 -6.98
N LEU A 117 -5.73 14.39 -7.84
CA LEU A 117 -6.94 15.13 -8.24
C LEU A 117 -7.24 14.87 -9.72
N GLY A 118 -8.51 14.84 -10.11
CA GLY A 118 -8.89 14.81 -11.52
C GLY A 118 -10.18 14.03 -11.82
N PRO A 119 -10.70 14.10 -13.05
CA PRO A 119 -11.96 13.44 -13.44
C PRO A 119 -11.99 11.93 -13.19
N PRO A 120 -13.16 11.28 -13.10
CA PRO A 120 -13.27 9.82 -13.00
C PRO A 120 -12.55 9.10 -14.15
N GLY A 121 -11.98 7.92 -13.86
CA GLY A 121 -11.34 7.08 -14.87
C GLY A 121 -9.95 7.52 -15.33
N THR A 122 -9.37 8.58 -14.76
CA THR A 122 -8.04 9.11 -15.13
C THR A 122 -6.84 8.36 -14.54
N GLY A 123 -7.07 7.39 -13.65
CA GLY A 123 -6.01 6.55 -13.08
C GLY A 123 -5.61 6.82 -11.62
N LYS A 124 -6.27 7.76 -10.93
CA LYS A 124 -5.97 8.13 -9.52
C LYS A 124 -5.91 6.93 -8.57
N THR A 125 -6.96 6.12 -8.53
CA THR A 125 -7.05 4.91 -7.70
C THR A 125 -6.02 3.85 -8.11
N HIS A 126 -5.67 3.76 -9.41
CA HIS A 126 -4.63 2.83 -9.86
C HIS A 126 -3.28 3.24 -9.26
N LEU A 127 -2.91 4.52 -9.37
CA LEU A 127 -1.66 5.04 -8.83
C LEU A 127 -1.60 4.90 -7.30
N SER A 128 -2.70 5.20 -6.58
CA SER A 128 -2.74 5.03 -5.12
C SER A 128 -2.54 3.57 -4.71
N ILE A 129 -3.20 2.63 -5.39
CA ILE A 129 -3.02 1.18 -5.16
C ILE A 129 -1.60 0.75 -5.51
N GLY A 130 -1.05 1.19 -6.64
CA GLY A 130 0.30 0.83 -7.08
C GLY A 130 1.38 1.28 -6.09
N LEU A 131 1.28 2.52 -5.60
CA LEU A 131 2.15 3.04 -4.54
C LEU A 131 1.94 2.26 -3.23
N GLY A 132 0.70 1.96 -2.87
CA GLY A 132 0.38 1.16 -1.69
C GLY A 132 0.95 -0.26 -1.73
N ILE A 133 0.88 -0.92 -2.90
CA ILE A 133 1.45 -2.25 -3.10
C ILE A 133 2.98 -2.18 -3.01
N ARG A 134 3.61 -1.19 -3.63
CA ARG A 134 5.06 -0.99 -3.52
C ARG A 134 5.50 -0.73 -2.08
N ALA A 135 4.74 0.07 -1.32
CA ALA A 135 4.96 0.28 0.11
C ALA A 135 4.82 -1.03 0.92
N CYS A 136 3.82 -1.85 0.60
CA CYS A 136 3.70 -3.19 1.15
C CYS A 136 4.83 -4.11 0.69
N GLN A 137 5.49 -3.94 -0.44
CA GLN A 137 6.66 -4.74 -0.77
C GLN A 137 7.88 -4.26 0.05
N ALA A 138 8.04 -2.94 0.19
CA ALA A 138 9.16 -2.28 0.89
C ALA A 138 9.11 -2.28 2.43
N GLY A 139 8.32 -3.15 3.07
CA GLY A 139 8.28 -3.24 4.55
C GLY A 139 7.20 -2.42 5.26
N HIS A 140 6.54 -1.47 4.60
CA HIS A 140 5.52 -0.63 5.23
C HIS A 140 4.16 -1.33 5.39
N ARG A 141 3.46 -1.01 6.48
CA ARG A 141 2.03 -1.35 6.64
C ARG A 141 1.19 -0.28 5.96
N VAL A 142 0.18 -0.72 5.23
CA VAL A 142 -0.75 0.14 4.51
C VAL A 142 -2.17 -0.24 4.90
N SER A 143 -3.10 0.71 4.87
CA SER A 143 -4.54 0.43 4.89
C SER A 143 -5.23 1.29 3.85
N PHE A 144 -6.06 0.65 3.03
CA PHE A 144 -6.86 1.28 2.00
C PHE A 144 -8.33 1.25 2.42
N ALA A 145 -9.04 2.35 2.22
CA ALA A 145 -10.50 2.39 2.20
C ALA A 145 -10.96 3.62 1.41
N THR A 146 -12.20 3.61 0.95
CA THR A 146 -12.86 4.82 0.44
C THR A 146 -13.08 5.81 1.57
N ALA A 147 -13.27 7.09 1.24
CA ALA A 147 -13.54 8.14 2.22
C ALA A 147 -14.81 7.84 3.03
N ALA A 148 -15.83 7.26 2.39
CA ALA A 148 -17.06 6.83 3.05
C ALA A 148 -16.82 5.68 4.04
N GLU A 149 -16.02 4.67 3.68
CA GLU A 149 -15.66 3.56 4.59
C GLU A 149 -14.84 4.03 5.78
N TRP A 150 -13.91 4.97 5.57
CA TRP A 150 -13.15 5.59 6.66
C TRP A 150 -14.06 6.31 7.65
N VAL A 151 -14.97 7.15 7.14
CA VAL A 151 -15.97 7.85 7.96
C VAL A 151 -16.85 6.86 8.71
N ALA A 152 -17.38 5.83 8.05
CA ALA A 152 -18.23 4.83 8.68
C ALA A 152 -17.52 4.11 9.84
N ARG A 153 -16.26 3.71 9.64
CA ARG A 153 -15.43 3.10 10.69
C ARG A 153 -15.20 4.03 11.87
N LEU A 154 -14.96 5.32 11.62
CA LEU A 154 -14.76 6.31 12.68
C LEU A 154 -16.07 6.63 13.40
N ALA A 155 -17.19 6.67 12.69
CA ALA A 155 -18.51 6.88 13.26
C ALA A 155 -18.86 5.72 14.18
N GLU A 156 -18.69 4.47 13.76
CA GLU A 156 -18.89 3.30 14.61
C GLU A 156 -18.02 3.34 15.87
N ALA A 157 -16.74 3.72 15.73
CA ALA A 157 -15.85 3.89 16.87
C ALA A 157 -16.27 5.05 17.79
N SER A 158 -16.81 6.13 17.24
CA SER A 158 -17.36 7.27 18.00
C SER A 158 -18.57 6.86 18.82
N HIS A 159 -19.55 6.21 18.18
CA HIS A 159 -20.77 5.72 18.84
C HIS A 159 -20.46 4.72 19.97
N ALA A 160 -19.41 3.90 19.79
CA ALA A 160 -18.94 2.97 20.81
C ALA A 160 -17.98 3.59 21.86
N GLY A 161 -17.79 4.92 21.87
CA GLY A 161 -16.93 5.61 22.84
C GLY A 161 -15.43 5.30 22.71
N ARG A 162 -15.00 4.77 21.55
CA ARG A 162 -13.65 4.25 21.30
C ARG A 162 -12.90 4.97 20.17
N LEU A 163 -13.38 6.14 19.76
CA LEU A 163 -12.79 6.93 18.67
C LEU A 163 -11.29 7.20 18.85
N GLN A 164 -10.88 7.64 20.05
CA GLN A 164 -9.46 7.95 20.31
C GLN A 164 -8.57 6.71 20.20
N GLN A 165 -9.04 5.55 20.64
CA GLN A 165 -8.31 4.28 20.50
C GLN A 165 -8.16 3.91 19.02
N GLU A 166 -9.21 4.13 18.22
CA GLU A 166 -9.18 3.89 16.79
C GLU A 166 -8.20 4.83 16.07
N LEU A 167 -8.20 6.13 16.38
CA LEU A 167 -7.25 7.10 15.85
C LEU A 167 -5.80 6.74 16.20
N VAL A 168 -5.52 6.33 17.44
CA VAL A 168 -4.18 5.85 17.85
C VAL A 168 -3.77 4.60 17.07
N LYS A 169 -4.69 3.66 16.86
CA LYS A 169 -4.44 2.45 16.07
C LYS A 169 -4.13 2.81 14.61
N LEU A 170 -4.88 3.73 14.01
CA LEU A 170 -4.67 4.21 12.65
C LEU A 170 -3.36 5.01 12.53
N GLY A 171 -3.02 5.83 13.51
CA GLY A 171 -1.77 6.60 13.57
C GLY A 171 -0.51 5.72 13.56
N ARG A 172 -0.60 4.46 14.00
CA ARG A 172 0.51 3.50 13.93
C ARG A 172 0.75 2.94 12.52
N ILE A 173 -0.21 3.08 11.61
CA ILE A 173 -0.06 2.62 10.21
C ILE A 173 0.65 3.74 9.44
N PRO A 174 1.86 3.49 8.90
CA PRO A 174 2.65 4.53 8.22
C PRO A 174 1.92 5.19 7.04
N LEU A 175 1.13 4.42 6.29
CA LEU A 175 0.40 4.91 5.13
C LEU A 175 -1.08 4.52 5.21
N LEU A 176 -1.96 5.52 5.14
CA LEU A 176 -3.38 5.29 4.84
C LEU A 176 -3.69 5.82 3.44
N ILE A 177 -4.53 5.10 2.73
CA ILE A 177 -5.05 5.52 1.43
C ILE A 177 -6.54 5.80 1.61
N ILE A 178 -6.92 7.03 1.28
CA ILE A 178 -8.29 7.54 1.31
C ILE A 178 -8.72 7.76 -0.14
N ASP A 179 -9.45 6.79 -0.67
CA ASP A 179 -9.92 6.85 -2.05
C ASP A 179 -11.28 7.55 -2.15
N GLU A 180 -11.59 8.13 -3.32
CA GLU A 180 -12.93 8.63 -3.65
C GLU A 180 -13.46 9.79 -2.80
N VAL A 181 -12.60 10.71 -2.36
CA VAL A 181 -13.06 11.96 -1.72
C VAL A 181 -13.83 12.81 -2.73
N GLY A 182 -15.04 13.25 -2.35
CA GLY A 182 -15.83 14.21 -3.12
C GLY A 182 -16.91 13.65 -4.05
N TYR A 183 -17.18 12.34 -4.02
CA TYR A 183 -18.35 11.78 -4.71
C TYR A 183 -19.65 12.00 -3.95
N ILE A 184 -19.62 11.94 -2.62
CA ILE A 184 -20.79 12.13 -1.76
C ILE A 184 -20.44 13.21 -0.73
N PRO A 185 -21.28 14.25 -0.56
CA PRO A 185 -21.12 15.20 0.53
C PRO A 185 -21.18 14.52 1.88
N PHE A 186 -20.34 14.96 2.81
CA PHE A 186 -20.36 14.50 4.18
C PHE A 186 -21.38 15.29 5.00
N GLU A 187 -22.07 14.59 5.89
CA GLU A 187 -22.78 15.22 7.00
C GLU A 187 -21.76 15.86 7.96
N ALA A 188 -22.20 16.82 8.77
CA ALA A 188 -21.32 17.58 9.65
C ALA A 188 -20.51 16.67 10.62
N GLU A 189 -21.13 15.62 11.16
CA GLU A 189 -20.43 14.65 12.01
C GLU A 189 -19.34 13.89 11.23
N ALA A 190 -19.67 13.41 10.02
CA ALA A 190 -18.74 12.74 9.14
C ALA A 190 -17.54 13.62 8.76
N ALA A 191 -17.80 14.89 8.43
CA ALA A 191 -16.76 15.87 8.14
C ALA A 191 -15.82 16.07 9.34
N ASN A 192 -16.38 16.18 10.56
CA ASN A 192 -15.59 16.31 11.79
C ASN A 192 -14.75 15.05 12.08
N LEU A 193 -15.30 13.85 11.88
CA LEU A 193 -14.55 12.59 12.05
C LEU A 193 -13.39 12.49 11.05
N PHE A 194 -13.65 12.83 9.79
CA PHE A 194 -12.62 12.89 8.76
C PHE A 194 -11.53 13.90 9.12
N PHE A 195 -11.91 15.08 9.64
CA PHE A 195 -10.98 16.11 10.10
C PHE A 195 -10.09 15.62 11.23
N GLN A 196 -10.66 14.91 12.21
CA GLN A 196 -9.89 14.30 13.29
C GLN A 196 -8.89 13.26 12.77
N LEU A 197 -9.27 12.46 11.76
CA LEU A 197 -8.35 11.51 11.13
C LEU A 197 -7.17 12.22 10.47
N VAL A 198 -7.43 13.20 9.60
CA VAL A 198 -6.37 13.96 8.91
C VAL A 198 -5.48 14.69 9.92
N SER A 199 -6.09 15.37 10.89
CA SER A 199 -5.36 16.10 11.94
C SER A 199 -4.51 15.19 12.82
N SER A 200 -4.96 13.98 13.14
CA SER A 200 -4.18 13.03 13.95
C SER A 200 -2.91 12.54 13.26
N ARG A 201 -2.84 12.71 11.93
CA ARG A 201 -1.76 12.20 11.07
C ARG A 201 -0.83 13.29 10.53
N TYR A 202 -1.29 14.53 10.52
CA TYR A 202 -0.50 15.71 10.17
C TYR A 202 0.88 15.68 10.85
N GLU A 203 1.96 15.80 10.06
CA GLU A 203 3.39 15.72 10.49
C GLU A 203 3.80 14.42 11.23
N ARG A 204 2.95 13.39 11.21
CA ARG A 204 3.14 12.14 11.95
C ARG A 204 3.17 10.91 11.06
N ALA A 205 2.30 10.82 10.06
CA ALA A 205 2.25 9.70 9.14
C ALA A 205 1.52 10.07 7.84
N SER A 206 1.97 9.52 6.71
CA SER A 206 1.50 9.91 5.37
C SER A 206 0.09 9.46 5.05
N LEU A 207 -0.55 10.21 4.16
CA LEU A 207 -1.79 9.91 3.48
C LEU A 207 -1.57 9.89 1.97
N ILE A 208 -2.21 8.96 1.26
CA ILE A 208 -2.55 9.15 -0.14
C ILE A 208 -4.05 9.44 -0.22
N VAL A 209 -4.42 10.52 -0.88
CA VAL A 209 -5.82 10.90 -1.08
C VAL A 209 -6.14 10.95 -2.56
N THR A 210 -7.29 10.41 -2.98
CA THR A 210 -7.81 10.63 -4.33
C THR A 210 -9.11 11.43 -4.29
N SER A 211 -9.27 12.38 -5.21
CA SER A 211 -10.51 13.14 -5.35
C SER A 211 -10.86 13.42 -6.80
N ASN A 212 -12.16 13.40 -7.09
CA ASN A 212 -12.71 13.86 -8.37
C ASN A 212 -12.95 15.39 -8.41
N LYS A 213 -12.84 16.08 -7.28
CA LYS A 213 -13.05 17.53 -7.16
C LYS A 213 -11.72 18.26 -6.91
N PRO A 214 -11.49 19.43 -7.54
CA PRO A 214 -10.39 20.30 -7.14
C PRO A 214 -10.63 20.83 -5.72
N PHE A 215 -9.56 21.25 -5.03
CA PHE A 215 -9.65 21.76 -3.65
C PHE A 215 -10.66 22.90 -3.47
N GLY A 216 -10.77 23.81 -4.44
CA GLY A 216 -11.75 24.91 -4.38
C GLY A 216 -13.22 24.47 -4.37
N ARG A 217 -13.51 23.18 -4.57
CA ARG A 217 -14.87 22.60 -4.47
C ARG A 217 -15.04 21.67 -3.28
N TRP A 218 -14.07 21.63 -2.36
CA TRP A 218 -14.16 20.78 -1.17
C TRP A 218 -15.15 21.32 -0.13
N GLY A 219 -15.51 22.61 -0.16
CA GLY A 219 -16.63 23.14 0.66
C GLY A 219 -17.94 22.39 0.42
N GLU A 220 -18.23 22.02 -0.84
CA GLU A 220 -19.40 21.18 -1.20
C GLU A 220 -19.34 19.76 -0.59
N VAL A 221 -18.15 19.29 -0.23
CA VAL A 221 -17.93 17.95 0.33
C VAL A 221 -17.99 17.97 1.85
N PHE A 222 -17.43 19.00 2.48
CA PHE A 222 -17.32 19.09 3.94
C PHE A 222 -18.40 19.96 4.60
N GLY A 223 -19.31 20.53 3.81
CA GLY A 223 -20.46 21.32 4.27
C GLY A 223 -20.20 22.83 4.30
N ASP A 224 -18.98 23.26 4.57
CA ASP A 224 -18.58 24.67 4.46
C ASP A 224 -17.10 24.86 4.07
N ASP A 225 -16.79 26.05 3.55
CA ASP A 225 -15.47 26.41 3.03
C ASP A 225 -14.40 26.58 4.12
N VAL A 226 -14.76 26.94 5.35
CA VAL A 226 -13.85 27.08 6.49
C VAL A 226 -13.33 25.71 6.93
N VAL A 227 -14.20 24.72 7.09
CA VAL A 227 -13.79 23.34 7.43
C VAL A 227 -12.96 22.75 6.29
N ALA A 228 -13.38 22.97 5.04
CA ALA A 228 -12.61 22.53 3.88
C ALA A 228 -11.22 23.18 3.84
N ALA A 229 -11.11 24.49 4.04
CA ALA A 229 -9.82 25.19 4.07
C ALA A 229 -8.90 24.65 5.16
N ALA A 230 -9.42 24.45 6.37
CA ALA A 230 -8.65 23.88 7.49
C ALA A 230 -8.17 22.43 7.21
N MET A 231 -8.95 21.65 6.46
CA MET A 231 -8.57 20.32 6.01
C MET A 231 -7.47 20.36 4.96
N ILE A 232 -7.65 21.20 3.93
CA ILE A 232 -6.72 21.34 2.81
C ILE A 232 -5.37 21.82 3.32
N ASP A 233 -5.35 22.80 4.22
CA ASP A 233 -4.13 23.32 4.84
C ASP A 233 -3.28 22.19 5.46
N ARG A 234 -3.88 21.37 6.31
CA ARG A 234 -3.20 20.21 6.93
C ARG A 234 -2.82 19.13 5.92
N LEU A 235 -3.64 18.90 4.92
CA LEU A 235 -3.38 17.84 3.95
C LEU A 235 -2.26 18.24 2.98
N VAL A 236 -2.16 19.52 2.60
CA VAL A 236 -1.33 20.01 1.48
C VAL A 236 -0.05 20.70 1.94
N HIS A 237 0.06 21.15 3.19
CA HIS A 237 1.28 21.82 3.69
C HIS A 237 2.55 21.00 3.41
N HIS A 238 2.48 19.68 3.58
CA HIS A 238 3.52 18.72 3.20
C HIS A 238 2.91 17.68 2.26
N ALA A 239 2.78 18.02 0.97
CA ALA A 239 2.23 17.09 -0.01
C ALA A 239 2.74 17.25 -1.44
N GLU A 240 2.85 16.13 -2.14
CA GLU A 240 2.92 16.10 -3.59
C GLU A 240 1.50 16.08 -4.17
N VAL A 241 1.09 17.17 -4.85
CA VAL A 241 -0.24 17.28 -5.45
C VAL A 241 -0.18 17.03 -6.94
N ILE A 242 -0.83 15.95 -7.39
CA ILE A 242 -0.83 15.50 -8.78
C ILE A 242 -2.22 15.65 -9.37
N SER A 243 -2.35 16.53 -10.36
CA SER A 243 -3.60 16.78 -11.07
C SER A 243 -3.61 16.03 -12.40
N LEU A 244 -4.42 14.97 -12.49
CA LEU A 244 -4.64 14.20 -13.70
C LEU A 244 -5.75 14.83 -14.54
N LYS A 245 -5.53 14.88 -15.85
CA LYS A 245 -6.48 15.37 -16.85
C LYS A 245 -6.72 14.30 -17.92
N GLY A 246 -7.64 14.59 -18.85
CA GLY A 246 -7.93 13.72 -19.98
C GLY A 246 -9.08 12.75 -19.75
N ASP A 247 -9.29 11.89 -20.75
CA ASP A 247 -10.46 11.04 -20.85
C ASP A 247 -10.36 9.80 -19.96
N SER A 248 -11.53 9.28 -19.58
CA SER A 248 -11.66 8.07 -18.78
C SER A 248 -11.03 6.87 -19.51
N TYR A 249 -10.04 6.24 -18.89
CA TYR A 249 -9.45 4.98 -19.37
C TYR A 249 -10.50 3.87 -19.49
N ARG A 250 -11.55 3.89 -18.63
CA ARG A 250 -12.64 2.91 -18.64
C ARG A 250 -13.50 2.97 -19.91
N LEU A 251 -13.43 4.08 -20.66
CA LEU A 251 -14.18 4.30 -21.90
C LEU A 251 -13.31 4.16 -23.16
N LYS A 252 -12.02 3.83 -23.02
CA LYS A 252 -11.06 3.72 -24.13
C LYS A 252 -11.53 2.77 -25.24
N ASP A 253 -12.14 1.64 -24.86
CA ASP A 253 -12.65 0.62 -25.80
C ASP A 253 -14.15 0.79 -26.13
N ARG A 254 -14.79 1.86 -25.64
CA ARG A 254 -16.24 2.13 -25.82
C ARG A 254 -16.47 3.51 -26.44
N GLN A 255 -15.80 3.80 -27.55
CA GLN A 255 -15.85 5.09 -28.26
C GLN A 255 -17.29 5.59 -28.57
N ASP A 256 -18.28 4.70 -28.63
CA ASP A 256 -19.69 5.06 -28.87
C ASP A 256 -20.46 5.58 -27.64
N LEU A 257 -19.91 5.48 -26.43
CA LEU A 257 -20.59 5.89 -25.17
C LEU A 257 -19.95 7.12 -24.51
N GLY A 258 -18.93 7.72 -25.12
CA GLY A 258 -17.93 8.55 -24.45
C GLY A 258 -18.13 10.08 -24.47
N ARG A 259 -19.23 10.63 -24.99
CA ARG A 259 -19.52 12.07 -24.85
C ARG A 259 -20.46 12.31 -23.66
N VAL A 260 -19.88 12.67 -22.52
CA VAL A 260 -20.63 13.38 -21.47
C VAL A 260 -21.13 14.69 -22.10
N PRO A 261 -22.42 15.07 -21.98
CA PRO A 261 -22.89 16.37 -22.45
C PRO A 261 -22.05 17.44 -21.76
N ALA A 262 -21.36 18.27 -22.53
CA ALA A 262 -20.76 19.49 -21.99
C ALA A 262 -21.89 20.29 -21.35
N ALA A 263 -21.72 20.72 -20.09
CA ALA A 263 -22.67 21.62 -19.44
C ALA A 263 -22.84 22.84 -20.35
N THR A 264 -24.03 22.99 -20.92
CA THR A 264 -24.42 24.16 -21.69
C THR A 264 -24.42 25.32 -20.71
N ASN A 265 -23.45 26.24 -20.82
CA ASN A 265 -23.57 27.56 -20.22
C ASN A 265 -24.69 28.28 -20.95
N THR A 266 -25.91 28.18 -20.44
CA THR A 266 -26.98 29.14 -20.74
C THR A 266 -26.64 30.42 -19.99
N ASN A 267 -26.02 31.36 -20.70
CA ASN A 267 -26.11 32.78 -20.33
C ASN A 267 -27.49 33.27 -20.75
N ASP A 268 -28.31 33.62 -19.76
CA ASP A 268 -29.29 34.71 -19.91
C ASP A 268 -28.59 36.04 -19.55
#